data_AF-A0A8T6C501-F1
#
_entry.id   AF-A0A8T6C501-F1
#
_cell.length_a   1.000
_cell.length_b   1.000
_cell.length_c   1.000
_cell.angle_alpha   90.00
_cell.angle_beta   90.00
_cell.angle_gamma   90.00
#
_symmetry.space_group_name_H-M   'P 1'
#
loop_
_entity.id
_entity.type
_entity.pdbx_description
1 polymer ?
#
loop_
_entity_poly.entity_id
_entity_poly.type
_entity_poly.pdbx_seq_one_letter_code
_entity_poly.pdbx_strand_id
1 'polypeptide(L)' 'GLEALVERPNDPDVRWPAGGYMRRLPLDPWNRPYLYASPGRRGELDVYTLGRDGQEGGEGQDADIGNWNLDRQP' A
#
# COMPACT_ATOMS: atom_id res chain seq x y z
N GLY A 1 -7.12 -6.58 -3.44
CA GLY A 1 -5.95 -5.71 -3.32
C GLY A 1 -6.37 -4.35 -2.82
N LEU A 2 -5.50 -3.35 -2.88
CA LEU A 2 -5.81 -1.97 -2.48
C LEU A 2 -6.96 -1.36 -3.30
N GLU A 3 -7.23 -1.89 -4.50
CA GLU A 3 -8.32 -1.48 -5.38
C GLU A 3 -9.68 -1.61 -4.69
N ALA A 4 -9.80 -2.58 -3.80
CA ALA A 4 -10.96 -2.79 -2.92
C ALA A 4 -11.09 -1.71 -1.84
N LEU A 5 -10.39 -0.58 -1.92
CA LEU A 5 -10.65 0.62 -1.12
C LEU A 5 -11.38 1.69 -1.94
N VAL A 6 -11.29 1.62 -3.27
CA VAL A 6 -11.89 2.59 -4.20
C VAL A 6 -13.14 2.02 -4.84
N GLU A 7 -13.09 0.75 -5.23
CA GLU A 7 -14.20 0.06 -5.88
C GLU A 7 -14.78 -0.98 -4.93
N ARG A 8 -16.11 -1.00 -4.83
CA ARG A 8 -16.81 -1.99 -4.02
C ARG A 8 -16.53 -3.39 -4.62
N PRO A 9 -16.01 -4.35 -3.82
CA PRO A 9 -15.86 -5.73 -4.26
C PRO A 9 -17.20 -6.32 -4.69
N ASN A 10 -17.17 -7.19 -5.70
CA ASN A 10 -18.33 -7.99 -6.11
C ASN A 10 -18.52 -9.18 -5.15
N ASP A 11 -18.61 -8.87 -3.86
CA ASP A 11 -18.85 -9.82 -2.78
C ASP A 11 -20.07 -9.30 -1.98
N PRO A 12 -21.18 -10.05 -1.95
CA PRO A 12 -22.41 -9.63 -1.29
C PRO A 12 -22.28 -9.57 0.24
N ASP A 13 -21.33 -10.29 0.84
CA ASP A 13 -21.13 -10.35 2.28
C ASP A 13 -20.25 -9.20 2.80
N VAL A 14 -19.58 -8.47 1.90
CA VAL A 14 -18.77 -7.31 2.25
C VAL A 14 -19.66 -6.13 2.63
N ARG A 15 -19.59 -5.75 3.92
CA ARG A 15 -20.17 -4.51 4.44
C ARG A 15 -19.37 -3.32 3.95
N TRP A 16 -19.72 -2.83 2.76
CA TRP A 16 -19.12 -1.65 2.17
C TRP A 16 -19.78 -0.35 2.68
N PRO A 17 -19.03 0.62 3.20
CA PRO A 17 -19.60 1.87 3.70
C PRO A 17 -20.23 2.69 2.57
N ALA A 18 -21.36 3.33 2.86
CA ALA A 18 -21.98 4.30 1.96
C ALA A 18 -21.04 5.52 1.84
N GLY A 19 -20.37 5.63 0.68
CA GLY A 19 -19.33 6.64 0.44
C GLY A 19 -17.95 6.06 0.10
N GLY A 20 -17.74 4.75 0.26
CA GLY A 20 -16.47 4.08 -0.01
C GLY A 20 -15.40 4.36 1.05
N TYR A 21 -14.25 3.69 0.92
CA TYR A 21 -13.10 3.93 1.82
C TYR A 21 -12.18 5.03 1.29
N MET A 22 -12.06 5.14 -0.04
CA MET A 22 -11.16 6.09 -0.69
C MET A 22 -11.72 6.52 -2.06
N ARG A 23 -11.48 7.78 -2.46
CA ARG A 23 -11.92 8.27 -3.78
C ARG A 23 -11.06 7.76 -4.94
N ARG A 24 -9.76 7.61 -4.69
CA ARG A 24 -8.76 7.05 -5.61
C ARG A 24 -7.55 6.60 -4.82
N LEU A 25 -6.84 5.58 -5.29
CA LEU A 25 -5.57 5.22 -4.70
C LEU A 25 -4.53 6.30 -5.00
N PRO A 26 -3.78 6.79 -3.99
CA PRO A 26 -2.63 7.62 -4.24
C PRO A 26 -1.54 6.79 -4.91
N LEU A 27 -0.72 7.47 -5.72
CA LEU A 27 0.57 6.92 -6.14
C LEU A 27 1.60 7.28 -5.08
N ASP A 28 2.68 6.51 -5.04
CA ASP A 28 3.85 6.82 -4.23
C ASP A 28 4.55 8.11 -4.74
N PRO A 29 5.56 8.63 -4.00
CA PRO A 29 6.28 9.84 -4.39
C PRO A 29 6.98 9.77 -5.76
N TRP A 30 7.16 8.56 -6.32
CA TRP A 30 7.80 8.31 -7.60
C TRP A 30 6.79 7.90 -8.69
N ASN A 31 5.51 8.21 -8.47
CA ASN A 31 4.42 8.03 -9.41
C ASN A 31 4.15 6.56 -9.78
N ARG A 32 4.35 5.66 -8.82
CA ARG A 32 4.05 4.22 -8.95
C ARG A 32 2.93 3.81 -8.00
N PRO A 33 2.17 2.74 -8.33
CA PRO A 33 1.20 2.18 -7.39
C PRO A 33 1.89 1.62 -6.15
N TYR A 34 1.28 1.81 -4.98
CA TYR A 34 1.70 1.11 -3.77
C TYR A 34 1.51 -0.40 -3.92
N LEU A 35 2.44 -1.16 -3.36
CA LEU A 35 2.40 -2.61 -3.30
C LEU A 35 1.63 -3.07 -2.06
N TYR A 36 0.95 -4.20 -2.19
CA TYR A 36 0.16 -4.82 -1.13
C TYR A 36 0.37 -6.33 -1.07
N ALA A 37 0.52 -6.87 0.14
CA ALA A 37 0.53 -8.30 0.38
C ALA A 37 -0.32 -8.67 1.60
N SER A 38 -1.10 -9.75 1.48
CA SER A 38 -1.82 -10.39 2.58
C SER A 38 -1.89 -11.91 2.33
N PRO A 39 -1.30 -12.75 3.20
CA PRO A 39 -0.55 -12.37 4.39
C PRO A 39 0.73 -11.59 4.05
N GLY A 40 1.08 -10.61 4.90
CA GLY A 40 2.33 -9.85 4.78
C GLY A 40 3.55 -10.72 5.11
N ARG A 41 4.72 -10.30 4.61
CA ARG A 41 6.02 -10.85 5.02
C ARG A 41 6.52 -10.20 6.31
N ARG A 42 6.08 -8.97 6.62
CA ARG A 42 6.54 -8.20 7.80
C ARG A 42 5.43 -7.97 8.84
N GLY A 43 4.22 -8.48 8.61
CA GLY A 43 3.08 -8.43 9.51
C GLY A 43 1.87 -9.16 8.95
N GLU A 44 0.67 -8.87 9.47
CA GLU A 44 -0.58 -9.43 8.93
C GLU A 44 -0.84 -9.00 7.48
N LEU A 45 -0.49 -7.76 7.17
CA LEU A 45 -0.50 -7.18 5.84
C LEU A 45 0.70 -6.24 5.68
N ASP A 46 1.14 -6.13 4.43
CA ASP A 46 2.19 -5.20 4.03
C ASP A 46 1.60 -4.22 3.00
N VAL A 47 1.77 -2.91 3.22
CA VAL A 47 1.51 -1.85 2.24
C VAL A 47 2.77 -0.99 2.14
N TYR A 48 3.36 -0.91 0.94
CA TYR A 48 4.71 -0.35 0.78
C TYR A 48 5.05 0.17 -0.62
N THR A 49 6.14 0.93 -0.73
CA THR A 49 6.81 1.34 -1.97
C THR A 49 8.27 0.89 -1.94
N LEU A 50 8.83 0.59 -3.11
CA LEU A 50 10.22 0.13 -3.33
C LEU A 50 11.20 1.29 -3.52
N GLY A 51 10.92 2.44 -2.91
CA GLY A 51 11.77 3.62 -3.09
C GLY A 51 11.78 4.17 -4.53
N ARG A 52 12.71 5.09 -4.76
CA ARG A 52 12.93 5.74 -6.05
C ARG A 52 13.37 4.76 -7.13
N ASP A 53 14.23 3.82 -6.81
CA ASP A 53 14.80 2.87 -7.78
C ASP A 53 13.79 1.79 -8.21
N GLY A 54 12.79 1.49 -7.38
CA GLY A 54 11.76 0.51 -7.68
C GLY A 54 12.20 -0.92 -7.46
N GLN A 55 13.19 -1.14 -6.61
CA GLN A 55 13.76 -2.45 -6.31
C GLN A 55 13.65 -2.75 -4.81
N GLU A 56 13.59 -4.03 -4.43
CA GLU A 56 13.59 -4.41 -3.02
C GLU A 56 14.93 -4.02 -2.37
N GLY A 57 14.87 -3.42 -1.18
CA GLY A 57 16.03 -3.02 -0.39
C GLY A 57 16.35 -1.55 -0.55
N GLY A 58 17.62 -1.24 -0.88
CA GLY A 58 18.11 0.13 -1.03
C GLY A 58 18.36 0.88 0.29
N GLU A 59 18.89 2.09 0.16
CA GLU A 59 19.16 3.02 1.27
C GLU A 59 18.71 4.43 0.91
N GLY A 60 18.45 5.27 1.93
CA GLY A 60 18.02 6.65 1.72
C GLY A 60 16.72 6.73 0.91
N GLN A 61 16.75 7.41 -0.24
CA GLN A 61 15.58 7.54 -1.12
C GLN A 61 15.25 6.26 -1.92
N ASP A 62 16.19 5.34 -1.99
CA ASP A 62 16.01 4.05 -2.67
C ASP A 62 15.52 2.97 -1.67
N ALA A 63 15.41 3.31 -0.37
CA ALA A 63 14.95 2.37 0.64
C ALA A 63 13.46 2.00 0.50
N ASP A 64 13.14 0.74 0.77
CA ASP A 64 11.76 0.29 0.97
C ASP A 64 11.06 1.04 2.11
N ILE A 65 9.87 1.58 1.83
CA ILE A 65 9.05 2.29 2.82
C ILE A 65 7.70 1.57 2.91
N GLY A 66 7.35 1.07 4.08
CA GLY A 66 6.09 0.38 4.33
C GLY A 66 5.53 0.62 5.72
N ASN A 67 4.32 0.09 5.97
CA ASN A 67 3.60 0.23 7.24
C ASN A 67 4.37 -0.27 8.48
N TRP A 68 5.40 -1.10 8.30
CA TRP A 68 6.23 -1.64 9.39
C TRP A 68 7.43 -0.75 9.77
N ASN A 69 7.81 0.26 8.99
CA ASN A 69 8.98 1.11 9.24
C ASN A 69 8.70 2.61 9.12
N LEU A 70 7.45 3.03 9.28
CA LEU A 70 7.06 4.45 9.21
C LEU A 70 7.81 5.34 10.21
N ASP A 71 8.11 4.82 11.41
CA ASP A 71 8.81 5.57 12.46
C ASP A 71 10.31 5.76 12.20
N ARG A 72 10.85 5.16 11.14
CA ARG A 72 12.29 5.16 10.83
C ARG A 72 12.69 6.17 9.77
N GLN A 73 11.77 7.00 9.30
CA GLN A 73 12.11 8.11 8.41
C GLN A 73 12.61 9.31 9.23
N PRO A 74 13.86 9.76 9.04
CA PRO A 74 14.37 10.98 9.65
C PRO A 74 13.74 12.25 9.05
#